data_AF-T0FR71-F1
#
_entry.id   AF-T0FR71-F1
#
_cell.length_a   1.000
_cell.length_b   1.000
_cell.length_c   1.000
_cell.angle_alpha   90.00
_cell.angle_beta   90.00
_cell.angle_gamma   90.00
#
_symmetry.space_group_name_H-M   'P 1'
#
loop_
_entity.id
_entity.type
_entity.pdbx_description
1 polymer ?
#
loop_
_entity_poly.entity_id
_entity_poly.type
_entity_poly.pdbx_seq_one_letter_code
_entity_poly.pdbx_strand_id
1 'polypeptide(L)' 'MAVHPEAGLVFSSYHLGGCSHCSINELETIEQVCMGYGVEVDVLIESLNNLLEDSED' A
#
# COMPACT_ATOMS: atom_id res chain seq x y z
N MET A 1 7.44 -0.93 -0.95
CA MET A 1 8.38 -0.53 -2.03
C MET A 1 9.54 -1.50 -2.23
N ALA A 2 10.04 -2.19 -1.20
CA ALA A 2 11.15 -3.15 -1.36
C ALA A 2 10.83 -4.34 -2.28
N VAL A 3 9.55 -4.72 -2.40
CA VAL A 3 9.06 -5.80 -3.28
C VAL A 3 8.66 -5.28 -4.66
N HIS A 4 7.85 -4.21 -4.70
CA HIS A 4 7.42 -3.57 -5.94
C HIS A 4 7.59 -2.04 -5.84
N PRO A 5 8.23 -1.37 -6.82
CA PRO A 5 8.48 0.07 -6.78
C PRO A 5 7.18 0.88 -6.73
N GLU A 6 6.13 0.43 -7.42
CA GLU A 6 4.84 1.14 -7.48
C GLU A 6 3.93 0.87 -6.29
N ALA A 7 4.33 0.00 -5.36
CA ALA A 7 3.55 -0.21 -4.13
C ALA A 7 3.29 1.11 -3.39
N GLY A 8 4.28 2.03 -3.36
CA GLY A 8 4.10 3.35 -2.75
C GLY A 8 2.97 4.18 -3.35
N LEU A 9 2.69 4.02 -4.66
CA LEU A 9 1.58 4.69 -5.34
C LEU A 9 0.23 4.15 -4.88
N VAL A 10 0.12 2.83 -4.69
CA VAL A 10 -1.09 2.22 -4.13
C VAL A 10 -1.33 2.73 -2.72
N PHE A 11 -0.34 2.68 -1.81
CA PHE A 11 -0.50 3.25 -0.45
C PHE A 11 -0.92 4.73 -0.48
N SER A 12 -0.36 5.52 -1.40
CA SER A 12 -0.71 6.95 -1.54
C SER A 12 -2.16 7.18 -1.97
N SER A 13 -2.71 6.27 -2.78
CA SER A 13 -4.10 6.31 -3.25
C SER A 13 -5.12 6.09 -2.12
N TYR A 14 -4.69 5.43 -1.03
CA TYR A 14 -5.49 5.21 0.17
C TYR A 14 -5.14 6.19 1.32
N HIS A 15 -4.34 7.22 1.05
CA HIS A 15 -3.86 8.18 2.05
C HIS A 15 -3.02 7.56 3.19
N LEU A 16 -2.38 6.42 2.95
CA LEU A 16 -1.56 5.69 3.94
C LEU A 16 -0.06 6.09 3.91
N GLY A 17 0.23 7.27 3.37
CA GLY A 17 1.60 7.70 3.05
C GLY A 17 2.06 7.24 1.67
N GLY A 18 3.31 7.52 1.30
CA GLY A 18 3.88 7.12 0.01
C GLY A 18 3.85 8.19 -1.08
N CYS A 19 3.34 9.40 -0.77
CA CYS A 19 3.55 10.57 -1.62
C CYS A 19 4.91 11.23 -1.32
N SER A 20 5.34 12.20 -2.13
CA SER A 20 6.67 12.82 -2.10
C SER A 20 7.13 13.40 -0.76
N HIS A 21 6.20 13.60 0.20
CA HIS A 21 6.48 14.15 1.53
C HIS A 21 5.83 13.38 2.69
N CYS A 22 5.05 12.32 2.44
CA CYS A 22 4.41 11.55 3.51
C CYS A 22 5.10 10.20 3.66
N SER A 23 5.73 9.97 4.81
CA SER A 23 6.29 8.67 5.17
C SER A 23 5.18 7.63 5.32
N ILE A 24 5.40 6.45 4.75
CA ILE A 24 4.61 5.25 5.07
C ILE A 24 5.08 4.75 6.44
N ASN A 25 4.17 4.27 7.29
CA ASN A 25 4.58 3.62 8.53
C ASN A 25 5.18 2.24 8.24
N GLU A 26 6.51 2.12 8.30
CA GLU A 26 7.24 0.87 8.02
C GLU A 26 7.25 -0.12 9.20
N LEU A 27 6.73 0.30 10.38
CA LEU A 27 6.74 -0.50 11.59
C LEU A 27 5.41 -1.25 11.83
N GLU A 28 4.33 -0.80 11.20
CA GLU A 28 3.00 -1.40 11.33
C GLU A 28 2.72 -2.40 10.21
N THR A 29 1.93 -3.43 10.50
CA THR A 29 1.40 -4.30 9.44
C THR A 29 0.37 -3.54 8.60
N ILE A 30 0.12 -4.05 7.39
CA ILE A 30 -0.91 -3.51 6.49
C ILE A 30 -2.28 -3.48 7.19
N GLU A 31 -2.63 -4.53 7.93
CA GLU A 31 -3.89 -4.60 8.68
C GLU A 31 -3.98 -3.51 9.77
N GLN A 32 -2.91 -3.32 10.56
CA GLN A 32 -2.88 -2.31 11.62
C GLN A 32 -3.04 -0.89 11.06
N VAL A 33 -2.32 -0.58 9.98
CA VAL A 33 -2.41 0.74 9.33
C VAL A 33 -3.80 0.95 8.73
N CYS A 34 -4.39 -0.08 8.10
CA CYS A 34 -5.74 0.00 7.55
C CYS A 34 -6.79 0.29 8.64
N MET A 35 -6.69 -0.41 9.78
CA MET A 35 -7.58 -0.19 10.92
C MET A 35 -7.48 1.23 11.49
N GLY A 36 -6.27 1.79 11.56
CA GLY A 36 -6.05 3.15 12.07
C GLY A 36 -6.61 4.25 11.17
N TYR A 37 -6.64 4.02 9.85
CA TYR A 37 -7.07 5.00 8.85
C TYR A 37 -8.49 4.73 8.29
N GLY A 38 -9.15 3.65 8.71
CA GLY A 38 -10.50 3.28 8.25
C GLY A 38 -10.53 2.76 6.81
N VAL A 39 -9.42 2.16 6.36
CA VAL A 39 -9.30 1.52 5.04
C VAL A 39 -9.68 0.05 5.15
N GLU A 40 -10.43 -0.46 4.18
CA GLU A 40 -10.75 -1.89 4.10
C GLU A 40 -9.52 -2.68 3.64
N VAL A 41 -9.01 -3.57 4.50
CA VAL A 41 -7.74 -4.27 4.27
C VAL A 41 -7.76 -5.12 3.01
N ASP A 42 -8.89 -5.80 2.74
CA ASP A 42 -9.03 -6.69 1.58
C ASP A 42 -8.90 -5.93 0.26
N VAL A 43 -9.47 -4.73 0.18
CA VAL A 43 -9.42 -3.86 -1.01
C VAL A 43 -7.99 -3.37 -1.28
N LEU A 44 -7.24 -3.02 -0.23
CA LEU A 44 -5.83 -2.63 -0.37
C LEU A 44 -4.97 -3.82 -0.81
N ILE A 45 -5.16 -5.00 -0.23
CA ILE A 45 -4.42 -6.20 -0.60
C ILE A 45 -4.70 -6.59 -2.05
N GLU A 46 -5.95 -6.55 -2.51
CA GLU A 46 -6.31 -6.78 -3.91
C GLU A 46 -5.57 -5.80 -4.84
N SER A 47 -5.55 -4.51 -4.50
CA SER A 47 -4.83 -3.49 -5.27
C SER A 47 -3.33 -3.75 -5.35
N LEU A 48 -2.72 -4.22 -4.25
CA LEU A 48 -1.30 -4.56 -4.21
C LEU A 48 -0.98 -5.82 -5.01
N ASN A 49 -1.86 -6.83 -4.98
CA ASN A 49 -1.68 -8.06 -5.73
C ASN A 49 -1.82 -7.83 -7.25
N ASN A 50 -2.77 -6.97 -7.67
CA ASN A 50 -2.91 -6.58 -9.07
C ASN A 50 -1.62 -5.96 -9.65
N LEU A 51 -0.87 -5.21 -8.84
CA LEU A 51 0.45 -4.68 -9.28
C LEU A 51 1.47 -5.80 -9.54
N LEU A 52 1.42 -6.88 -8.75
CA LEU A 52 2.37 -7.98 -8.89
C LEU A 52 2.04 -8.82 -10.12
N GLU A 53 0.74 -9.06 -10.39
CA GLU A 53 0.30 -9.77 -11.59
C GLU A 53 0.69 -9.02 -12.88
N ASP A 54 0.60 -7.68 -12.90
CA ASP A 54 1.00 -6.86 -14.07
C ASP A 54 2.53 -6.86 -14.32
N SER A 55 3.32 -7.29 -13.32
CA SER A 55 4.79 -7.29 -13.39
C SER A 55 5.40 -8.62 -13.86
N GLU A 56 4.58 -9.67 -14.02
CA GLU A 56 5.04 -11.02 -14.38
C GLU A 56 5.01 -11.32 -15.90
N ASP A 57 4.83 -10.30 -16.75
CA ASP A 57 4.94 -10.38 -18.23
C ASP A 57 6.36 -10.13 -18.80
#